data_AF-A0A822GNR4-F1
#
_entry.id   AF-A0A822GNR4-F1
#
_cell.length_a   1.000
_cell.length_b   1.000
_cell.length_c   1.000
_cell.angle_alpha   90.00
_cell.angle_beta   90.00
_cell.angle_gamma   90.00
#
_symmetry.space_group_name_H-M   'P 1'
#
loop_
_entity.id
_entity.type
_entity.pdbx_description
1 polymer ?
#
loop_
_entity_poly.entity_id
_entity_poly.type
_entity_poly.pdbx_seq_one_letter_code
_entity_poly.pdbx_strand_id
1 'polypeptide(L)' 'STHNINASREQDEPVRYFGCPYCDYTSNYGGDVRKHQARKHPNVESKVIKIIRQDSEH' A
#
# COMPACT_ATOMS: atom_id res chain seq x y z
N SER A 1 -21.60 0.96 11.91
CA SER A 1 -20.77 0.93 10.69
C SER A 1 -19.51 0.13 10.99
N THR A 2 -19.61 -1.19 10.90
CA THR A 2 -18.53 -2.13 11.21
C THR A 2 -17.59 -2.24 10.00
N HIS A 3 -16.34 -1.85 10.19
CA HIS A 3 -15.30 -2.05 9.19
C HIS A 3 -14.97 -3.55 9.19
N ASN A 4 -15.53 -4.27 8.24
CA ASN A 4 -15.40 -5.72 8.09
C ASN A 4 -14.05 -6.03 7.41
N ILE A 5 -12.99 -6.15 8.21
CA ILE A 5 -11.65 -6.53 7.74
C ILE A 5 -11.61 -8.06 7.68
N ASN A 6 -12.18 -8.62 6.61
CA ASN A 6 -11.95 -10.01 6.23
C ASN A 6 -10.58 -10.07 5.53
N ALA A 7 -9.50 -10.09 6.30
CA ALA A 7 -8.15 -10.33 5.81
C ALA A 7 -7.81 -11.83 5.87
N SER A 8 -8.67 -12.67 5.28
CA SER A 8 -8.37 -14.08 5.02
C SER A 8 -7.94 -14.21 3.58
N ARG A 9 -6.62 -14.31 3.34
CA ARG A 9 -6.00 -14.87 2.13
C ARG A 9 -4.48 -14.93 2.32
N GLU A 10 -4.07 -15.91 3.11
CA GLU A 10 -2.74 -16.51 3.08
C GLU A 10 -2.57 -17.27 1.75
N GLN A 11 -2.29 -16.54 0.69
CA GLN A 11 -1.69 -17.09 -0.52
C GLN A 11 -0.35 -16.39 -0.65
N ASP A 12 0.70 -17.20 -0.76
CA ASP A 12 2.11 -16.84 -0.91
C ASP A 12 2.36 -16.10 -2.25
N GLU A 13 1.64 -15.00 -2.46
CA GLU A 13 1.97 -14.02 -3.48
C GLU A 13 2.98 -13.05 -2.87
N PRO A 14 4.03 -12.65 -3.60
CA PRO A 14 5.03 -11.72 -3.08
C PRO A 14 4.29 -10.51 -2.54
N VAL A 15 4.50 -10.19 -1.26
CA VAL A 15 3.79 -9.10 -0.61
C VAL A 15 4.19 -7.80 -1.31
N ARG A 16 3.37 -7.38 -2.28
CA ARG A 16 3.56 -6.14 -3.04
C ARG A 16 3.12 -5.02 -2.14
N TYR A 17 4.08 -4.39 -1.47
CA TYR A 17 3.82 -3.18 -0.72
C TYR A 17 3.77 -1.99 -1.69
N PHE A 18 2.93 -1.03 -1.38
CA PHE A 18 2.82 0.26 -2.04
C PHE A 18 3.17 1.34 -1.02
N GLY A 19 4.02 2.29 -1.38
CA GLY A 19 4.40 3.41 -0.52
C GLY A 19 3.93 4.75 -1.08
N CYS A 20 3.85 5.74 -0.21
CA CYS A 20 3.79 7.14 -0.58
C CYS A 20 5.21 7.66 -0.83
N PRO A 21 5.48 8.41 -1.91
CA PRO A 21 6.78 9.05 -2.13
C PRO A 21 6.96 10.34 -1.32
N TYR A 22 5.92 10.83 -0.64
CA TYR A 22 5.93 12.10 0.11
C TYR A 22 6.01 11.90 1.63
N CYS A 23 5.90 10.66 2.12
CA CYS A 23 6.04 10.30 3.53
C CYS A 23 6.26 8.78 3.70
N ASP A 24 6.55 8.33 4.93
CA ASP A 24 6.79 6.92 5.26
C ASP A 24 5.53 6.02 5.28
N TYR A 25 4.39 6.51 4.77
CA TYR A 25 3.18 5.70 4.70
C TYR A 25 3.32 4.58 3.66
N THR A 26 3.12 3.34 4.10
CA THR A 26 3.10 2.15 3.25
C THR A 26 1.84 1.33 3.50
N SER A 27 1.35 0.65 2.47
CA SER A 27 0.16 -0.20 2.50
C SER A 27 0.33 -1.37 1.54
N ASN A 28 -0.33 -2.48 1.79
CA ASN A 28 -0.43 -3.62 0.86
C ASN A 28 -1.33 -3.34 -0.34
N TYR A 29 -2.09 -2.24 -0.34
CA TYR A 29 -2.94 -1.83 -1.46
C TYR A 29 -2.61 -0.41 -1.93
N GLY A 30 -2.34 -0.26 -3.23
CA GLY A 30 -2.13 1.06 -3.85
C GLY A 30 -3.36 1.97 -3.80
N GLY A 31 -4.56 1.39 -3.66
CA GLY A 31 -5.80 2.13 -3.44
C GLY A 31 -5.80 2.93 -2.13
N ASP A 32 -5.28 2.34 -1.06
CA ASP A 32 -5.19 3.00 0.24
C ASP A 32 -4.13 4.10 0.24
N VAL A 33 -3.00 3.90 -0.44
CA VAL A 33 -2.00 4.95 -0.63
C VAL A 33 -2.57 6.16 -1.37
N ARG A 34 -3.37 5.96 -2.43
CA ARG A 34 -4.04 7.07 -3.13
C ARG A 34 -5.02 7.82 -2.24
N LYS A 35 -5.83 7.11 -1.44
CA LYS A 35 -6.74 7.74 -0.48
C LYS A 35 -5.97 8.53 0.59
N HIS A 36 -4.86 7.96 1.06
CA HIS A 36 -3.95 8.63 1.97
C HIS A 36 -3.41 9.93 1.34
N GLN A 37 -2.95 9.90 0.09
CA GLN A 37 -2.47 11.07 -0.64
C GLN A 37 -3.56 12.13 -0.78
N ALA A 38 -4.77 11.77 -1.20
CA ALA A 38 -5.87 12.71 -1.32
C ALA A 38 -6.19 13.43 0.01
N ARG A 39 -5.98 12.77 1.17
CA ARG A 39 -6.30 13.31 2.50
C ARG A 39 -5.13 14.06 3.16
N LYS A 40 -3.92 13.55 3.03
CA LYS A 40 -2.71 14.06 3.71
C LYS A 40 -1.83 14.91 2.80
N HIS A 41 -1.91 14.68 1.50
CA HIS A 41 -1.17 15.38 0.47
C HIS A 41 -2.13 15.85 -0.65
N PRO A 42 -3.16 16.67 -0.35
CA PRO A 42 -4.15 17.08 -1.36
C PRO A 42 -3.55 17.89 -2.52
N ASN A 43 -2.36 18.46 -2.32
CA ASN A 43 -1.64 19.26 -3.31
C ASN A 43 -0.61 18.46 -4.14
N VAL A 44 -0.55 17.14 -4.00
CA VAL A 44 0.42 16.31 -4.73
C VAL A 44 -0.28 15.36 -5.69
N GLU A 45 0.41 15.00 -6.77
CA GLU A 45 -0.11 14.02 -7.71
C GLU A 45 -0.17 12.62 -7.10
N SER A 46 -1.22 11.86 -7.48
CA SER A 46 -1.53 10.51 -6.97
C SER A 46 -0.51 9.47 -7.45
N LYS A 47 0.72 9.53 -6.94
CA LYS A 47 1.85 8.68 -7.35
C LYS A 47 2.15 7.67 -6.26
N VAL A 48 1.98 6.37 -6.55
CA VAL A 48 2.29 5.30 -5.59
C VAL A 48 3.57 4.59 -6.00
N ILE A 49 4.47 4.35 -5.04
CA ILE A 49 5.71 3.59 -5.28
C ILE A 49 5.46 2.11 -4.98
N LYS A 50 5.92 1.19 -5.84
CA LYS A 50 5.81 -0.25 -5.60
C LYS A 50 7.07 -0.73 -4.87
N ILE A 51 6.89 -1.21 -3.65
CA ILE A 51 7.91 -1.81 -2.80
C ILE A 51 7.69 -3.33 -2.84
N ILE A 52 8.43 -4.00 -3.71
CA ILE A 52 8.41 -5.46 -3.78
C ILE A 52 9.50 -5.94 -2.83
N ARG A 53 9.12 -6.65 -1.75
CA ARG A 53 10.13 -7.40 -0.99
C ARG A 53 10.50 -8.60 -1.86
N GLN A 54 11.65 -8.51 -2.52
CA GLN A 54 12.30 -9.67 -3.10
C GLN A 54 12.80 -10.49 -1.92
N ASP A 55 11.98 -11.41 -1.42
CA ASP A 55 12.53 -12.55 -0.69
C ASP A 55 13.31 -13.33 -1.75
N SER A 56 14.63 -13.10 -1.77
CA SER A 56 15.50 -13.89 -2.60
C SER A 56 15.50 -15.28 -2.00
N GLU A 57 14.90 -16.22 -2.72
CA GLU A 57 15.19 -17.63 -2.62
C GLU A 57 16.70 -17.82 -2.43
N HIS A 58 17.07 -18.50 -1.34
CA HIS A 58 18.35 -19.19 -1.23
C HIS A 58 18.08 -20.68 -1.05
#